data_AF-A0A2N1VB62-F1
#
_entry.id   AF-A0A2N1VB62-F1
#
_cell.length_a   1.000
_cell.length_b   1.000
_cell.length_c   1.000
_cell.angle_alpha   90.00
_cell.angle_beta   90.00
_cell.angle_gamma   90.00
#
_symmetry.space_group_name_H-M   'P 1'
#
loop_
_entity.id
_entity.type
_entity.pdbx_description
1 polymer ?
#
loop_
_entity_poly.entity_id
_entity_poly.type
_entity_poly.pdbx_seq_one_letter_code
_entity_poly.pdbx_strand_id
1 'polypeptide(L)'
;MTAFKIISIILLFIVPEFCAQTDWVKWNAAPVSYQIPALERQDYTLDRSGFGMTVLSVVRNGYYFFISDLDGDNCAFSPSCSSFYLQSVKETSIFKGTLMFADRFARDINFFKGSNKYHKLPAGKYFDPAYNYTLHSEKIKL
;
A
#
# COMPACT_ATOMS: atom_id res chain seq x y z
N MET A 1 7.63 -57.02 5.00
CA MET A 1 6.99 -55.70 4.80
C MET A 1 6.31 -55.75 3.44
N THR A 2 4.97 -55.68 3.37
CA THR A 2 4.22 -55.90 2.11
C THR A 2 4.58 -54.83 1.08
N ALA A 3 4.71 -55.19 -0.20
CA ALA A 3 5.08 -54.27 -1.29
C ALA A 3 4.24 -52.99 -1.31
N PHE A 4 2.97 -53.10 -0.93
CA PHE A 4 2.05 -51.96 -0.76
C PHE A 4 2.54 -50.92 0.26
N LYS A 5 3.13 -51.35 1.38
CA LYS A 5 3.70 -50.42 2.38
C LYS A 5 4.93 -49.70 1.86
N ILE A 6 5.76 -50.36 1.06
CA ILE A 6 6.94 -49.74 0.45
C ILE A 6 6.52 -48.69 -0.59
N ILE A 7 5.55 -49.03 -1.44
CA ILE A 7 4.99 -48.09 -2.42
C ILE A 7 4.36 -46.88 -1.73
N SER A 8 3.60 -47.10 -0.64
CA SER A 8 2.99 -46.01 0.11
C SER A 8 4.02 -45.09 0.78
N ILE A 9 5.14 -45.64 1.26
CA ILE A 9 6.23 -44.83 1.85
C ILE A 9 6.92 -44.01 0.76
N ILE A 10 7.24 -44.63 -0.39
CA ILE A 10 7.87 -43.94 -1.53
C ILE A 10 6.98 -42.77 -2.02
N LEU A 11 5.67 -43.00 -2.12
CA LEU A 11 4.73 -41.95 -2.56
C LEU A 11 4.68 -40.77 -1.57
N LEU A 12 4.84 -41.03 -0.27
CA LEU A 12 4.78 -40.01 0.79
C LEU A 12 5.99 -39.05 0.71
N PHE A 13 7.14 -39.53 0.26
CA PHE A 13 8.35 -38.69 0.11
C PHE A 13 8.40 -37.94 -1.22
N ILE A 14 7.81 -38.45 -2.31
CA ILE A 14 7.91 -37.84 -3.64
C ILE A 14 6.91 -36.70 -3.85
N VAL A 15 5.68 -36.81 -3.34
CA VAL A 15 4.63 -35.79 -3.52
C VAL A 15 5.00 -34.38 -3.01
N PRO A 16 5.63 -34.20 -1.82
CA PRO A 16 5.95 -32.85 -1.33
C PRO A 16 7.00 -32.12 -2.18
N GLU A 17 7.90 -32.83 -2.86
CA GLU A 17 8.92 -32.22 -3.74
C GLU A 17 8.27 -31.52 -4.94
N PHE A 18 7.22 -32.10 -5.52
CA PHE A 18 6.48 -31.50 -6.64
C PHE A 18 5.62 -30.30 -6.23
N CYS A 19 5.14 -30.25 -4.99
CA CYS A 19 4.34 -29.13 -4.48
C CYS A 19 5.18 -27.92 -4.02
N ALA A 20 6.44 -28.14 -3.63
CA ALA A 20 7.32 -27.08 -3.11
C ALA A 20 7.81 -26.09 -4.18
N GLN A 21 7.80 -26.46 -5.46
CA GLN A 21 8.31 -25.64 -6.57
C GLN A 21 7.25 -24.71 -7.22
N THR A 22 6.11 -24.44 -6.60
CA THR A 22 5.14 -23.47 -7.17
C THR A 22 5.45 -22.00 -6.82
N ASP A 23 6.48 -21.74 -6.00
CA ASP A 23 6.81 -20.38 -5.55
C ASP A 23 7.45 -19.51 -6.65
N TRP A 24 7.92 -20.09 -7.76
CA TRP A 24 8.46 -19.33 -8.91
C TRP A 24 7.45 -18.33 -9.50
N VAL A 25 6.15 -18.61 -9.41
CA VAL A 25 5.10 -17.71 -9.91
C VAL A 25 5.04 -16.42 -9.07
N LYS A 26 5.31 -16.52 -7.76
CA LYS A 26 5.33 -15.38 -6.83
C LYS A 26 6.58 -14.50 -7.00
N TRP A 27 7.71 -15.12 -7.34
CA TRP A 27 9.00 -14.45 -7.51
C TRP A 27 9.32 -14.09 -8.96
N ASN A 28 8.41 -14.35 -9.91
CA ASN A 28 8.58 -13.92 -11.29
C ASN A 28 8.70 -12.39 -11.34
N ALA A 29 9.69 -11.91 -12.09
CA ALA A 29 9.87 -10.49 -12.32
C ALA A 29 8.60 -9.93 -12.96
N ALA A 30 7.87 -9.09 -12.21
CA ALA A 30 6.78 -8.33 -12.79
C ALA A 30 7.38 -7.39 -13.85
N PRO A 31 6.73 -7.22 -15.02
CA PRO A 31 7.14 -6.22 -15.99
C PRO A 31 6.81 -4.84 -15.42
N VAL A 32 7.72 -4.31 -14.59
CA VAL A 32 7.61 -2.97 -14.05
C VAL A 32 8.10 -2.02 -15.14
N SER A 33 7.26 -1.06 -15.52
CA SER A 33 7.71 0.03 -16.39
C SER A 33 8.69 0.90 -15.59
N TYR A 34 9.97 0.89 -15.99
CA TYR A 34 11.01 1.77 -15.45
C TYR A 34 10.97 3.18 -16.06
N GLN A 35 10.00 3.45 -16.94
CA GLN A 35 9.74 4.80 -17.37
C GLN A 35 9.40 5.58 -16.11
N ILE A 36 10.25 6.55 -15.75
CA ILE A 36 9.92 7.53 -14.73
C ILE A 36 8.63 8.16 -15.24
N PRO A 37 7.45 7.84 -14.66
CA PRO A 37 6.23 8.50 -15.09
C PRO A 37 6.52 9.98 -14.92
N ALA A 38 6.30 10.76 -15.98
CA ALA A 38 6.56 12.20 -15.97
C ALA A 38 6.03 12.72 -14.64
N LEU A 39 6.96 13.09 -13.74
CA LEU A 39 6.68 13.34 -12.32
C LEU A 39 5.31 13.98 -12.27
N GLU A 40 4.31 13.22 -11.83
CA GLU A 40 2.99 13.80 -11.62
C GLU A 40 3.30 14.77 -10.49
N ARG A 41 3.56 16.02 -10.88
CA ARG A 41 3.91 17.10 -9.99
C ARG A 41 2.61 17.30 -9.24
N GLN A 42 2.39 16.49 -8.22
CA GLN A 42 1.33 16.71 -7.27
C GLN A 42 1.60 18.12 -6.80
N ASP A 43 0.77 19.08 -7.21
CA ASP A 43 0.96 20.47 -6.86
C ASP A 43 0.74 20.57 -5.35
N TYR A 44 1.83 20.37 -4.62
CA TYR A 44 1.97 20.53 -3.19
C TYR A 44 2.08 22.02 -2.84
N THR A 45 1.29 22.85 -3.55
CA THR A 45 1.06 24.25 -3.20
C THR A 45 0.28 24.25 -1.89
N LEU A 46 1.04 24.13 -0.81
CA LEU A 46 0.60 24.40 0.54
C LEU A 46 0.40 25.90 0.61
N ASP A 47 -0.86 26.33 0.64
CA ASP A 47 -1.22 27.74 0.67
C ASP A 47 -0.58 28.40 1.90
N ARG A 48 0.20 29.45 1.66
CA ARG A 48 1.15 30.02 2.63
C ARG A 48 0.44 30.99 3.54
N SER A 49 -0.40 30.49 4.45
CA SER A 49 -1.02 31.34 5.48
C SER A 49 -1.25 30.57 6.79
N GLY A 50 -0.18 30.36 7.57
CA GLY A 50 -0.31 29.95 8.98
C GLY A 50 0.81 29.07 9.52
N PHE A 51 1.06 29.17 10.82
CA PHE A 51 2.06 28.38 11.58
C PHE A 51 1.93 26.86 11.35
N GLY A 52 0.70 26.36 11.23
CA GLY A 52 0.45 24.94 10.94
C GLY A 52 1.04 24.48 9.60
N MET A 53 1.10 25.36 8.59
CA MET A 53 1.65 25.03 7.28
C MET A 53 3.17 24.95 7.29
N THR A 54 3.85 25.71 8.16
CA THR A 54 5.29 25.61 8.39
C THR A 54 5.66 24.29 9.05
N VAL A 55 4.91 23.89 10.08
CA VAL A 55 5.14 22.59 10.75
C VAL A 55 4.89 21.44 9.78
N LEU A 56 3.81 21.51 9.01
CA LEU A 56 3.46 20.48 8.03
C LEU A 56 4.52 20.35 6.92
N SER A 57 5.08 21.47 6.45
CA SER A 57 6.13 21.47 5.43
C SER A 57 7.46 20.93 5.95
N VAL A 58 7.80 21.17 7.22
CA VAL A 58 8.98 20.57 7.87
C VAL A 58 8.81 19.06 8.04
N VAL A 59 7.67 18.61 8.57
CA VAL A 59 7.38 17.17 8.74
C VAL A 59 7.36 16.46 7.38
N ARG A 60 6.73 17.08 6.36
CA ARG A 60 6.72 16.57 4.99
C ARG A 60 8.12 16.44 4.43
N ASN A 61 8.94 17.49 4.52
CA ASN A 61 10.31 17.47 3.98
C ASN A 61 11.17 16.45 4.72
N GLY A 62 11.00 16.30 6.03
CA GLY A 62 11.63 15.23 6.80
C GLY A 62 11.21 13.85 6.29
N TYR A 63 9.91 13.58 6.17
CA TYR A 63 9.42 12.30 5.67
C TYR A 63 9.88 12.00 4.23
N TYR A 64 9.81 12.98 3.33
CA TYR A 64 10.30 12.82 1.95
C TYR A 64 11.80 12.49 1.94
N PHE A 65 12.60 13.27 2.66
CA PHE A 65 14.06 13.09 2.68
C PHE A 65 14.51 11.78 3.36
N PHE A 66 13.83 11.35 4.42
CA PHE A 66 14.26 10.19 5.21
C PHE A 66 13.55 8.88 4.85
N ILE A 67 12.35 8.92 4.29
CA ILE A 67 11.47 7.74 4.14
C ILE A 67 10.98 7.55 2.70
N SER A 68 10.73 8.61 1.91
CA SER A 68 10.04 8.41 0.61
C SER A 68 10.86 7.70 -0.45
N ASP A 69 12.19 7.87 -0.45
CA ASP A 69 13.07 7.13 -1.38
C ASP A 69 13.23 5.66 -0.96
N LEU A 70 13.03 5.36 0.33
CA LEU A 70 13.20 3.99 0.85
C LEU A 70 11.97 3.11 0.60
N ASP A 71 10.78 3.71 0.54
CA ASP A 71 9.52 2.95 0.45
C ASP A 71 8.92 2.90 -0.98
N GLY A 72 9.39 3.74 -1.91
CA GLY A 72 8.96 3.72 -3.32
C GLY A 72 7.43 3.65 -3.52
N ASP A 73 6.98 3.01 -4.60
CA ASP A 73 5.55 2.71 -4.81
C ASP A 73 5.19 1.31 -4.23
N ASN A 74 5.71 0.96 -3.05
CA ASN A 74 5.46 -0.35 -2.43
C ASN A 74 4.18 -0.44 -1.59
N CYS A 75 3.51 0.69 -1.29
CA CYS A 75 2.23 0.63 -0.56
C CYS A 75 1.22 -0.17 -1.39
N ALA A 76 0.58 -1.15 -0.72
CA ALA A 76 -0.48 -1.98 -1.29
C ALA A 76 -1.72 -1.16 -1.68
N PHE A 77 -1.84 0.05 -1.13
CA PHE A 77 -2.95 0.97 -1.35
C PHE A 77 -2.54 2.16 -2.21
N SER A 78 -3.45 2.59 -3.08
CA SER A 78 -3.38 3.80 -3.90
C SER A 78 -4.47 4.78 -3.44
N PRO A 79 -4.19 6.09 -3.29
CA PRO A 79 -2.93 6.76 -3.58
C PRO A 79 -1.85 6.42 -2.53
N SER A 80 -0.57 6.77 -2.75
CA SER A 80 0.53 6.43 -1.84
C SER A 80 0.30 6.90 -0.40
N CYS A 81 0.96 6.26 0.58
CA CYS A 81 0.81 6.57 2.00
C CYS A 81 1.08 8.06 2.33
N SER A 82 2.09 8.66 1.68
CA SER A 82 2.42 10.09 1.81
C SER A 82 1.39 11.02 1.15
N SER A 83 0.93 10.70 -0.05
CA SER A 83 -0.08 11.50 -0.74
C SER A 83 -1.44 11.42 -0.03
N PHE A 84 -1.79 10.27 0.54
CA PHE A 84 -2.96 10.11 1.38
C PHE A 84 -2.90 11.01 2.61
N TYR A 85 -1.75 11.10 3.30
CA TYR A 85 -1.59 11.99 4.45
C TYR A 85 -1.80 13.45 4.05
N LEU A 86 -1.16 13.89 2.96
CA LEU A 86 -1.32 15.26 2.46
C LEU A 86 -2.77 15.58 2.11
N GLN A 87 -3.46 14.68 1.41
CA GLN A 87 -4.88 14.83 1.10
C GLN A 87 -5.72 14.90 2.38
N SER A 88 -5.46 14.02 3.34
CA SER A 88 -6.20 13.98 4.61
C SER A 88 -6.04 15.25 5.42
N VAL A 89 -4.82 15.81 5.50
CA VAL A 89 -4.56 17.07 6.19
C VAL A 89 -5.20 18.25 5.46
N LYS A 90 -5.16 18.25 4.12
CA LYS A 90 -5.78 19.30 3.29
C LYS A 90 -7.31 19.31 3.41
N GLU A 91 -7.94 18.15 3.49
CA GLU A 91 -9.40 18.04 3.59
C GLU A 91 -9.93 18.19 5.02
N THR A 92 -9.09 17.98 6.04
CA THR A 92 -9.52 18.03 7.45
C THR A 92 -8.67 19.01 8.28
N SER A 93 -7.71 18.49 9.05
CA SER A 93 -6.74 19.24 9.83
C SER A 93 -5.54 18.34 10.13
N ILE A 94 -4.44 18.90 10.63
CA ILE A 94 -3.23 18.11 10.93
C ILE A 94 -3.54 16.93 11.87
N PHE A 95 -4.26 17.18 12.96
CA PHE A 95 -4.62 16.13 13.92
C PHE A 95 -5.51 15.04 13.31
N LYS A 96 -6.60 15.44 12.64
CA LYS A 96 -7.54 14.48 12.03
C LYS A 96 -6.87 13.71 10.89
N GLY A 97 -6.12 14.40 10.04
CA GLY A 97 -5.38 13.78 8.95
C GLY A 97 -4.28 12.83 9.44
N THR A 98 -3.67 13.12 10.59
CA THR A 98 -2.71 12.19 11.22
C THR A 98 -3.40 10.93 11.75
N LEU A 99 -4.59 11.06 12.34
CA LEU A 99 -5.38 9.88 12.76
C LEU A 99 -5.84 9.05 11.56
N MET A 100 -6.30 9.70 10.49
CA MET A 100 -6.67 9.04 9.23
C MET A 100 -5.48 8.28 8.62
N PHE A 101 -4.31 8.93 8.57
CA PHE A 101 -3.08 8.30 8.10
C PHE A 101 -2.68 7.11 8.98
N ALA A 102 -2.69 7.26 10.30
CA ALA A 102 -2.31 6.18 11.22
C ALA A 102 -3.24 4.96 11.09
N ASP A 103 -4.55 5.17 10.97
CA ASP A 103 -5.52 4.11 10.72
C ASP A 103 -5.23 3.38 9.40
N ARG A 104 -5.02 4.13 8.31
CA ARG A 104 -4.71 3.54 7.01
C ARG A 104 -3.35 2.85 7.02
N PHE A 105 -2.34 3.42 7.65
CA PHE A 105 -1.01 2.84 7.76
C PHE A 105 -1.03 1.52 8.53
N ALA A 106 -1.75 1.45 9.66
CA ALA A 106 -1.97 0.19 10.40
C ALA A 106 -2.64 -0.88 9.53
N ARG A 107 -3.50 -0.44 8.62
CA ARG A 107 -4.19 -1.24 7.62
C ARG A 107 -3.28 -1.66 6.45
N ASP A 108 -2.23 -0.91 6.13
CA ASP A 108 -1.28 -1.22 5.06
C ASP A 108 -0.21 -2.22 5.54
N ILE A 109 0.20 -2.15 6.82
CA ILE A 109 1.16 -3.09 7.44
C ILE A 109 0.55 -4.44 7.85
N ASN A 110 -0.77 -4.58 7.84
CA ASN A 110 -1.44 -5.80 8.25
C ASN A 110 -1.39 -6.87 7.13
N PHE A 111 -0.45 -7.82 7.26
CA PHE A 111 -0.26 -8.91 6.32
C PHE A 111 -1.43 -9.91 6.21
N PHE A 112 -2.34 -9.96 7.19
CA PHE A 112 -3.47 -10.90 7.22
C PHE A 112 -4.79 -10.32 6.71
N LYS A 113 -4.74 -9.19 6.01
CA LYS A 113 -5.94 -8.43 5.66
C LYS A 113 -6.73 -9.07 4.53
N GLY A 114 -8.05 -9.23 4.76
CA GLY A 114 -9.02 -9.64 3.74
C GLY A 114 -9.17 -8.55 2.68
N SER A 115 -8.58 -8.78 1.51
CA SER A 115 -8.50 -7.87 0.37
C SER A 115 -9.80 -7.69 -0.43
N ASN A 116 -10.90 -8.31 -0.01
CA ASN A 116 -12.18 -8.30 -0.73
C ASN A 116 -13.03 -7.04 -0.53
N LYS A 117 -12.62 -6.12 0.36
CA LYS A 117 -13.40 -4.90 0.66
C LYS A 117 -13.01 -3.69 -0.19
N TYR A 118 -11.91 -3.75 -0.93
CA TYR A 118 -11.39 -2.61 -1.67
C TYR A 118 -11.43 -2.88 -3.17
N HIS A 119 -11.74 -1.84 -3.93
CA HIS A 119 -11.62 -1.89 -5.38
C HIS A 119 -10.14 -2.07 -5.76
N LYS A 120 -9.86 -3.01 -6.66
CA LYS A 120 -8.49 -3.27 -7.14
C LYS A 120 -8.26 -2.50 -8.43
N LEU A 121 -7.23 -1.66 -8.45
CA LEU A 121 -6.76 -0.99 -9.66
C LEU A 121 -6.08 -2.00 -10.60
N PRO A 122 -5.94 -1.69 -11.90
CA PRO A 122 -5.26 -2.55 -12.88
C PRO A 122 -3.83 -2.94 -12.49
N ALA A 123 -3.16 -2.09 -11.69
CA ALA A 123 -1.82 -2.35 -11.15
C ALA A 123 -1.79 -3.29 -9.93
N GLY A 124 -2.92 -3.88 -9.54
CA GLY A 124 -3.02 -4.78 -8.38
C GLY A 124 -3.13 -4.07 -7.02
N LYS A 125 -3.13 -2.73 -7.00
CA LYS A 125 -3.26 -1.91 -5.79
C LYS A 125 -4.70 -1.76 -5.33
N TYR A 126 -4.92 -1.66 -4.03
CA TYR A 126 -6.21 -1.35 -3.43
C TYR A 126 -6.49 0.15 -3.48
N PHE A 127 -7.62 0.56 -4.03
CA PHE A 127 -8.00 1.95 -4.08
C PHE A 127 -8.64 2.39 -2.75
N ASP A 128 -7.99 3.32 -2.05
CA ASP A 128 -8.44 3.85 -0.75
C ASP A 128 -8.05 5.33 -0.57
N PRO A 129 -8.82 6.25 -1.19
CA PRO A 129 -8.56 7.69 -1.14
C PRO A 129 -9.02 8.34 0.16
N ALA A 130 -8.42 9.49 0.50
CA ALA A 130 -8.69 10.22 1.75
C ALA A 130 -10.17 10.67 1.89
N TYR A 131 -10.81 11.01 0.77
CA TYR A 131 -12.18 11.52 0.79
C TYR A 131 -13.21 10.52 1.34
N ASN A 132 -12.92 9.21 1.30
CA ASN A 132 -13.78 8.17 1.89
C ASN A 132 -13.96 8.30 3.40
N TYR A 133 -13.05 9.00 4.07
CA TYR A 133 -13.03 9.20 5.51
C TYR A 133 -13.44 10.62 5.90
N THR A 134 -13.58 11.50 4.91
CA THR A 134 -14.12 12.83 5.16
C THR A 134 -15.61 12.73 5.37
N LEU A 135 -16.14 13.42 6.38
CA LEU A 135 -17.57 13.43 6.70
C LEU A 135 -18.42 14.20 5.64
N HIS A 136 -17.91 14.30 4.41
CA HIS A 136 -18.58 14.90 3.28
C HIS A 136 -19.30 13.80 2.50
N SER A 137 -20.56 13.55 2.87
CA SER A 137 -21.42 12.52 2.26
C SER A 137 -21.45 12.56 0.73
N GLU A 138 -21.31 13.75 0.14
CA GLU A 138 -21.31 13.98 -1.30
C GLU A 138 -20.07 13.42 -2.02
N LYS A 139 -18.96 13.24 -1.30
CA LYS A 139 -17.69 12.74 -1.87
C LYS A 139 -17.50 11.24 -1.67
N ILE A 140 -18.21 10.63 -0.73
CA ILE A 140 -18.05 9.22 -0.38
C ILE A 140 -18.62 8.36 -1.51
N LYS A 141 -17.75 7.59 -2.18
CA LYS A 141 -18.16 6.60 -3.18
C LYS A 141 -18.16 5.23 -2.53
N LEU A 142 -19.35 4.66 -2.34
CA LEU A 142 -19.57 3.29 -1.87
C LEU A 142 -19.45 2.29 -3.01
#